data_AF-A0A0C5AYE4-F1
#
_entry.id   AF-A0A0C5AYE4-F1
#
_cell.length_a   1.000
_cell.length_b   1.000
_cell.length_c   1.000
_cell.angle_alpha   90.00
_cell.angle_beta   90.00
_cell.angle_gamma   90.00
#
_symmetry.space_group_name_H-M   'P 1'
#
loop_
_entity.id
_entity.type
_entity.pdbx_description
1 polymer ?
#
loop_
_entity_poly.entity_id
_entity_poly.type
_entity_poly.pdbx_seq_one_letter_code
_entity_poly.pdbx_strand_id
1 'polypeptide(L)'
;MTQASPSLATLANYSLIDVGGYSWMTLHRSDGSVELTPSDERRLPDVSVVERPGDNGIPTYRATVRAAGIFELVARHDGFTSAEAAVVWASAFEFATRQAGSLTWRALAPDASNWYAVIGAGVAEIATFEHGGSATYVVKRRLQLGKQAVEFSITDLAYTEKPKSIVSFEQASAIALTMPDYVMELMRGPAGATQPAGPAA
;
A
#
# COMPACT_ATOMS: atom_id res chain seq x y z
N MET A 1 -0.60 29.67 -25.44
CA MET A 1 -0.79 28.34 -26.05
C MET A 1 0.30 27.45 -25.51
N THR A 2 -0.03 26.51 -24.64
CA THR A 2 0.94 25.54 -24.10
C THR A 2 1.14 24.48 -25.18
N GLN A 3 2.33 24.39 -25.76
CA GLN A 3 2.68 23.35 -26.72
C GLN A 3 2.49 21.99 -26.05
N ALA A 4 1.73 21.09 -26.66
CA ALA A 4 1.58 19.73 -26.14
C ALA A 4 2.94 19.04 -26.14
N SER A 5 3.30 18.38 -25.04
CA SER A 5 4.54 17.59 -24.99
C SER A 5 4.50 16.52 -26.10
N PRO A 6 5.63 16.30 -26.80
CA PRO A 6 5.68 15.28 -27.84
C PRO A 6 5.37 13.90 -27.25
N SER A 7 4.58 13.10 -27.95
CA SER A 7 4.20 11.76 -27.51
C SER A 7 5.42 10.83 -27.44
N LEU A 8 5.54 10.13 -26.32
CA LEU A 8 6.56 9.11 -26.06
C LEU A 8 6.40 7.89 -26.98
N ALA A 9 5.22 7.66 -27.56
CA ALA A 9 4.99 6.60 -28.54
C ALA A 9 5.86 6.73 -29.81
N THR A 10 6.42 7.90 -30.07
CA THR A 10 7.36 8.13 -31.18
C THR A 10 8.79 7.65 -30.90
N LEU A 11 9.10 7.36 -29.63
CA LEU A 11 10.42 6.89 -29.20
C LEU A 11 10.57 5.39 -29.46
N ALA A 12 11.81 4.91 -29.50
CA ALA A 12 12.06 3.47 -29.55
C ALA A 12 11.80 2.85 -28.17
N ASN A 13 11.36 1.59 -28.17
CA ASN A 13 11.21 0.82 -26.94
C ASN A 13 12.57 0.62 -26.24
N TYR A 14 12.59 0.66 -24.91
CA TYR A 14 13.81 0.61 -24.09
C TYR A 14 14.78 1.77 -24.32
N SER A 15 14.30 2.93 -24.79
CA SER A 15 15.12 4.13 -24.89
C SER A 15 15.26 4.81 -23.53
N LEU A 16 16.45 5.37 -23.28
CA LEU A 16 16.66 6.24 -22.13
C LEU A 16 16.30 7.68 -22.51
N ILE A 17 15.52 8.33 -21.66
CA ILE A 17 15.12 9.73 -21.79
C ILE A 17 15.27 10.47 -20.47
N ASP A 18 15.49 11.78 -20.55
CA ASP A 18 15.49 12.65 -19.37
C ASP A 18 14.17 13.42 -19.29
N VAL A 19 13.44 13.22 -18.19
CA VAL A 19 12.17 13.91 -17.93
C VAL A 19 12.17 14.40 -16.48
N GLY A 20 11.94 15.69 -16.28
CA GLY A 20 11.90 16.31 -14.94
C GLY A 20 13.22 16.22 -14.16
N GLY A 21 14.37 16.04 -14.84
CA GLY A 21 15.68 15.89 -14.20
C GLY A 21 16.02 14.48 -13.70
N TYR A 22 15.26 13.49 -14.15
CA TYR A 22 15.46 12.06 -13.87
C TYR A 22 15.59 11.27 -15.17
N SER A 23 16.37 10.19 -15.12
CA SER A 23 16.55 9.28 -16.24
C SER A 23 15.53 8.15 -16.21
N TRP A 24 14.83 7.95 -17.33
CA TRP A 24 13.76 6.99 -17.48
C TRP A 24 14.03 6.06 -18.66
N MET A 25 13.66 4.80 -18.51
CA MET A 25 13.57 3.85 -19.61
C MET A 25 12.13 3.77 -20.11
N THR A 26 11.94 3.93 -21.41
CA THR A 26 10.64 3.75 -22.08
C THR A 26 10.31 2.27 -22.25
N LEU A 27 9.06 1.90 -21.98
CA LEU A 27 8.54 0.55 -22.17
C LEU A 27 7.20 0.61 -22.88
N HIS A 28 7.17 0.17 -24.13
CA HIS A 28 5.96 0.10 -24.93
C HIS A 28 5.11 -1.09 -24.49
N ARG A 29 3.82 -0.85 -24.27
CA ARG A 29 2.83 -1.85 -23.91
C ARG A 29 1.97 -2.20 -25.12
N SER A 30 1.37 -3.39 -25.09
CA SER A 30 0.54 -3.90 -26.20
C SER A 30 -0.75 -3.11 -26.43
N ASP A 31 -1.19 -2.33 -25.45
CA ASP A 31 -2.36 -1.46 -25.52
C ASP A 31 -2.05 -0.07 -26.11
N GLY A 32 -0.82 0.14 -26.60
CA GLY A 32 -0.36 1.42 -27.15
C GLY A 32 0.08 2.43 -26.09
N SER A 33 0.04 2.09 -24.80
CA SER A 33 0.63 2.92 -23.75
C SER A 33 2.16 2.80 -23.72
N VAL A 34 2.81 3.86 -23.23
CA VAL A 34 4.26 3.88 -22.98
C VAL A 34 4.50 4.15 -21.52
N GLU A 35 5.17 3.22 -20.85
CA GLU A 35 5.54 3.35 -19.45
C GLU A 35 6.98 3.86 -19.33
N LEU A 36 7.16 4.84 -18.46
CA LEU A 36 8.44 5.33 -17.99
C LEU A 36 8.74 4.65 -16.67
N THR A 37 9.79 3.83 -16.70
CA THR A 37 10.35 3.17 -15.52
C THR A 37 11.66 3.87 -15.14
N PRO A 38 11.91 4.15 -13.86
CA PRO A 38 13.15 4.80 -13.44
C PRO A 38 14.33 3.87 -13.74
N SER A 39 15.31 4.37 -14.49
CA SER A 39 16.52 3.61 -14.82
C SER A 39 17.58 3.91 -13.76
N ASP A 40 17.82 2.98 -12.83
CA ASP A 40 18.83 3.08 -11.76
C ASP A 40 18.75 4.34 -10.86
N GLU A 41 17.64 5.08 -10.94
CA GLU A 41 17.44 6.36 -10.26
C GLU A 41 17.02 6.16 -8.81
N ARG A 42 18.00 6.12 -7.90
CA ARG A 42 17.77 5.93 -6.46
C ARG A 42 16.95 7.05 -5.81
N ARG A 43 16.83 8.22 -6.46
CA ARG A 43 16.05 9.36 -5.94
C ARG A 43 14.53 9.15 -6.09
N LEU A 44 14.08 8.20 -6.91
CA LEU A 44 12.66 7.91 -7.13
C LEU A 44 12.33 6.48 -6.65
N PRO A 45 11.98 6.27 -5.37
CA PRO A 45 11.55 4.95 -4.92
C PRO A 45 10.16 4.62 -5.48
N ASP A 46 10.11 3.55 -6.29
CA ASP A 46 8.91 2.89 -6.83
C ASP A 46 7.86 3.85 -7.42
N VAL A 47 8.32 4.65 -8.39
CA VAL A 47 7.51 5.56 -9.21
C VAL A 47 7.40 5.01 -10.63
N SER A 48 6.22 5.11 -11.23
CA SER A 48 6.01 4.87 -12.66
C SER A 48 5.16 5.98 -13.27
N VAL A 49 5.51 6.42 -14.47
CA VAL A 49 4.68 7.32 -15.28
C VAL A 49 4.22 6.58 -16.52
N VAL A 50 2.94 6.64 -16.86
CA VAL A 50 2.39 5.97 -18.04
C VAL A 50 1.74 6.99 -18.96
N GLU A 51 2.26 7.13 -20.18
CA GLU A 51 1.57 7.77 -21.29
C GLU A 51 0.49 6.83 -21.83
N ARG A 52 -0.71 7.38 -22.05
CA ARG A 52 -1.84 6.69 -22.65
C ARG A 52 -2.27 7.42 -23.91
N PRO A 53 -2.60 6.69 -24.99
CA PRO A 53 -3.20 7.31 -26.16
C PRO A 53 -4.52 7.97 -25.73
N GLY A 54 -4.71 9.25 -26.07
CA GLY A 54 -5.99 9.91 -25.88
C GLY A 54 -6.90 9.73 -27.09
N ASP A 55 -8.21 9.81 -26.85
CA ASP A 55 -9.24 9.59 -27.86
C ASP A 55 -9.18 10.58 -29.04
N ASN A 56 -8.58 11.76 -28.82
CA ASN A 56 -8.37 12.80 -29.82
C ASN A 56 -6.92 12.85 -30.35
N GLY A 57 -6.12 11.83 -30.08
CA GLY A 57 -4.70 11.77 -30.43
C GLY A 57 -3.79 12.60 -29.51
N ILE A 58 -4.33 13.26 -28.48
CA ILE A 58 -3.54 13.96 -27.47
C ILE A 58 -3.26 12.99 -26.31
N PRO A 59 -1.99 12.62 -26.04
CA PRO A 59 -1.69 11.70 -24.95
C PRO A 59 -2.06 12.28 -23.59
N THR A 60 -2.45 11.40 -22.68
CA THR A 60 -2.61 11.74 -21.25
C THR A 60 -1.64 10.92 -20.43
N TYR A 61 -1.18 11.47 -19.32
CA TYR A 61 -0.21 10.80 -18.46
C TYR A 61 -0.83 10.46 -17.11
N ARG A 62 -0.38 9.34 -16.57
CA ARG A 62 -0.64 8.88 -15.22
C ARG A 62 0.67 8.83 -14.46
N ALA A 63 0.67 9.32 -13.23
CA ALA A 63 1.73 9.03 -12.27
C ALA A 63 1.24 8.03 -11.22
N THR A 64 2.14 7.16 -10.77
CA THR A 64 1.90 6.23 -9.67
C THR A 64 3.12 6.23 -8.76
N VAL A 65 2.90 6.35 -7.45
CA VAL A 65 3.93 6.33 -6.40
C VAL A 65 3.56 5.25 -5.41
N ARG A 66 4.46 4.31 -5.14
CA ARG A 66 4.23 3.21 -4.19
C ARG A 66 5.10 3.39 -2.95
N ALA A 67 4.52 3.12 -1.78
CA ALA A 67 5.30 3.11 -0.56
C ALA A 67 6.23 1.90 -0.53
N ALA A 68 7.53 2.13 -0.33
CA ALA A 68 8.53 1.08 -0.25
C ALA A 68 8.14 0.00 0.78
N GLY A 69 8.11 -1.27 0.34
CA GLY A 69 7.78 -2.42 1.17
C GLY A 69 6.28 -2.61 1.47
N ILE A 70 5.39 -1.77 0.93
CA ILE A 70 3.95 -1.83 1.15
C ILE A 70 3.25 -1.82 -0.21
N PHE A 71 2.95 -3.00 -0.76
CA PHE A 71 2.38 -3.11 -2.09
C PHE A 71 0.98 -2.49 -2.18
N GLU A 72 0.21 -2.57 -1.11
CA GLU A 72 -1.16 -2.09 -1.03
C GLU A 72 -1.25 -0.56 -0.94
N LEU A 73 -0.16 0.14 -0.58
CA LEU A 73 -0.15 1.60 -0.41
C LEU A 73 0.42 2.29 -1.66
N VAL A 74 -0.51 2.69 -2.54
CA VAL A 74 -0.21 3.29 -3.85
C VAL A 74 -1.00 4.58 -4.04
N ALA A 75 -0.30 5.67 -4.28
CA ALA A 75 -0.89 6.91 -4.75
C ALA A 75 -0.91 6.93 -6.27
N ARG A 76 -2.01 7.42 -6.85
CA ARG A 76 -2.16 7.54 -8.30
C ARG A 76 -2.86 8.83 -8.65
N HIS A 77 -2.33 9.50 -9.67
CA HIS A 77 -2.98 10.64 -10.28
C HIS A 77 -2.98 10.48 -11.80
N ASP A 78 -4.11 10.81 -12.42
CA ASP A 78 -4.40 10.62 -13.84
C ASP A 78 -4.69 11.98 -14.49
N GLY A 79 -4.56 12.05 -15.82
CA GLY A 79 -5.03 13.20 -16.60
C GLY A 79 -4.02 14.34 -16.70
N PHE A 80 -2.74 14.09 -16.42
CA PHE A 80 -1.68 15.05 -16.73
C PHE A 80 -1.57 15.23 -18.25
N THR A 81 -1.29 16.46 -18.68
CA THR A 81 -1.09 16.80 -20.10
C THR A 81 0.35 16.62 -20.56
N SER A 82 1.29 16.33 -19.65
CA SER A 82 2.69 16.08 -19.96
C SER A 82 3.34 15.10 -18.98
N ALA A 83 4.42 14.45 -19.43
CA ALA A 83 5.25 13.59 -18.60
C ALA A 83 5.93 14.41 -17.48
N GLU A 84 6.38 15.63 -17.76
CA GLU A 84 7.03 16.50 -16.77
C GLU A 84 6.09 16.84 -15.61
N ALA A 85 4.81 17.15 -15.88
CA ALA A 85 3.84 17.43 -14.83
C ALA A 85 3.57 16.19 -13.96
N ALA A 86 3.49 15.02 -14.59
CA ALA A 86 3.35 13.74 -13.88
C ALA A 86 4.56 13.44 -12.98
N VAL A 87 5.78 13.68 -13.48
CA VAL A 87 7.03 13.50 -12.72
C VAL A 87 7.13 14.49 -11.57
N VAL A 88 6.81 15.77 -11.80
CA VAL A 88 6.81 16.80 -10.74
C VAL A 88 5.87 16.40 -9.61
N TRP A 89 4.63 16.00 -9.92
CA TRP A 89 3.70 15.51 -8.91
C TRP A 89 4.25 14.29 -8.16
N ALA A 90 4.78 13.30 -8.88
CA ALA A 90 5.28 12.07 -8.28
C ALA A 90 6.48 12.31 -7.35
N SER A 91 7.41 13.17 -7.77
CA SER A 91 8.61 13.53 -7.00
C SER A 91 8.32 14.35 -5.74
N ALA A 92 7.21 15.09 -5.73
CA ALA A 92 6.76 15.90 -4.60
C ALA A 92 5.76 15.16 -3.70
N PHE A 93 5.30 13.97 -4.08
CA PHE A 93 4.31 13.22 -3.30
C PHE A 93 4.94 12.66 -2.04
N GLU A 94 4.32 12.96 -0.89
CA GLU A 94 4.69 12.40 0.40
C GLU A 94 3.52 11.63 0.99
N PHE A 95 3.77 10.40 1.43
CA PHE A 95 2.81 9.66 2.23
C PHE A 95 2.66 10.33 3.60
N ALA A 96 1.43 10.46 4.07
CA ALA A 96 1.18 10.86 5.45
C ALA A 96 1.83 9.85 6.40
N THR A 97 2.44 10.33 7.48
CA THR A 97 3.08 9.49 8.48
C THR A 97 2.47 9.70 9.86
N ARG A 98 2.38 8.63 10.65
CA ARG A 98 1.90 8.67 12.03
C ARG A 98 2.73 7.73 12.88
N GLN A 99 3.23 8.21 14.02
CA GLN A 99 3.92 7.37 15.00
C GLN A 99 2.91 6.78 15.99
N ALA A 100 3.05 5.49 16.30
CA ALA A 100 2.29 4.84 17.36
C ALA A 100 3.15 3.74 18.01
N GLY A 101 3.64 4.00 19.23
CA GLY A 101 4.64 3.15 19.88
C GLY A 101 5.96 3.17 19.10
N SER A 102 6.47 1.98 18.75
CA SER A 102 7.69 1.81 17.94
C SER A 102 7.42 1.75 16.43
N LEU A 103 6.16 1.88 16.01
CA LEU A 103 5.76 1.73 14.61
C LEU A 103 5.55 3.08 13.94
N THR A 104 6.10 3.20 12.72
CA THR A 104 5.79 4.28 11.79
C THR A 104 4.74 3.80 10.80
N TRP A 105 3.54 4.37 10.91
CA TRP A 105 2.43 4.13 10.01
C TRP A 105 2.45 5.12 8.85
N ARG A 106 2.00 4.68 7.68
CA ARG A 106 1.91 5.45 6.44
C ARG A 106 0.52 5.37 5.84
N ALA A 107 0.05 6.45 5.24
CA ALA A 107 -1.21 6.50 4.52
C ALA A 107 -1.15 7.47 3.33
N LEU A 108 -2.18 7.47 2.48
CA LEU A 108 -2.27 8.38 1.33
C LEU A 108 -2.48 9.85 1.73
N ALA A 109 -3.13 10.07 2.87
CA ALA A 109 -3.44 11.39 3.41
C ALA A 109 -3.53 11.34 4.94
N PRO A 110 -3.39 12.47 5.65
CA PRO A 110 -3.44 12.50 7.12
C PRO A 110 -4.78 12.07 7.73
N ASP A 111 -5.87 12.17 6.97
CA ASP A 111 -7.23 11.80 7.35
C ASP A 111 -7.68 10.46 6.73
N ALA A 112 -6.76 9.71 6.12
CA ALA A 112 -7.07 8.44 5.50
C ALA A 112 -7.65 7.43 6.49
N SER A 113 -8.63 6.65 6.03
CA SER A 113 -9.22 5.56 6.80
C SER A 113 -8.30 4.34 6.92
N ASN A 114 -7.35 4.17 6.00
CA ASN A 114 -6.42 3.04 5.97
C ASN A 114 -4.99 3.51 6.20
N TRP A 115 -4.33 2.87 7.17
CA TRP A 115 -2.95 3.10 7.54
C TRP A 115 -2.17 1.80 7.47
N TYR A 116 -0.92 1.87 7.02
CA TYR A 116 -0.07 0.70 6.84
C TYR A 116 1.27 0.85 7.54
N ALA A 117 1.83 -0.23 8.07
CA ALA A 117 3.17 -0.25 8.63
C ALA A 117 3.92 -1.51 8.20
N VAL A 118 5.21 -1.38 7.88
CA VAL A 118 6.11 -2.52 7.72
C VAL A 118 6.57 -2.96 9.10
N ILE A 119 6.35 -4.23 9.42
CA ILE A 119 6.73 -4.83 10.71
C ILE A 119 7.47 -6.13 10.39
N GLY A 120 8.78 -6.20 10.68
CA GLY A 120 9.59 -7.36 10.32
C GLY A 120 9.46 -7.73 8.83
N ALA A 121 9.13 -9.00 8.55
CA ALA A 121 8.97 -9.54 7.18
C ALA A 121 7.54 -9.42 6.62
N GLY A 122 6.73 -8.46 7.09
CA GLY A 122 5.37 -8.31 6.60
C GLY A 122 4.81 -6.90 6.75
N VAL A 123 3.55 -6.75 6.35
CA VAL A 123 2.80 -5.48 6.42
C VAL A 123 1.62 -5.62 7.39
N ALA A 124 1.35 -4.57 8.15
CA ALA A 124 0.13 -4.41 8.92
C ALA A 124 -0.75 -3.32 8.29
N GLU A 125 -2.07 -3.47 8.42
CA GLU A 125 -3.08 -2.51 8.00
C GLU A 125 -4.00 -2.21 9.19
N ILE A 126 -4.27 -0.93 9.43
CA ILE A 126 -5.38 -0.48 10.29
C ILE A 126 -6.37 0.24 9.39
N ALA A 127 -7.57 -0.32 9.28
CA ALA A 127 -8.70 0.31 8.62
C ALA A 127 -9.67 0.85 9.65
N THR A 128 -10.12 2.09 9.46
CA THR A 128 -11.07 2.78 10.34
C THR A 128 -12.36 3.01 9.59
N PHE A 129 -13.47 2.61 10.18
CA PHE A 129 -14.82 2.78 9.62
C PHE A 129 -15.68 3.54 10.61
N GLU A 130 -16.38 4.58 10.17
CA GLU A 130 -17.40 5.21 11.01
C GLU A 130 -18.73 4.50 10.84
N HIS A 131 -19.28 3.98 11.94
CA HIS A 131 -20.61 3.41 11.96
C HIS A 131 -21.36 3.88 13.20
N GLY A 132 -22.50 4.53 13.02
CA GLY A 132 -23.32 5.04 14.12
C GLY A 132 -22.63 6.12 14.97
N GLY A 133 -21.77 6.95 14.39
CA GLY A 133 -21.08 8.05 15.10
C GLY A 133 -19.88 7.61 15.95
N SER A 134 -19.44 6.35 15.83
CA SER A 134 -18.24 5.83 16.50
C SER A 134 -17.32 5.14 15.50
N ALA A 135 -16.01 5.39 15.60
CA ALA A 135 -14.99 4.71 14.81
C ALA A 135 -14.90 3.22 15.22
N THR A 136 -14.87 2.34 14.23
CA THR A 136 -14.56 0.91 14.35
C THR A 136 -13.21 0.67 13.69
N TYR A 137 -12.34 -0.06 14.37
CA TYR A 137 -11.03 -0.41 13.83
C TYR A 137 -11.01 -1.88 13.39
N VAL A 138 -10.42 -2.12 12.24
CA VAL A 138 -10.02 -3.44 11.75
C VAL A 138 -8.50 -3.44 11.68
N VAL A 139 -7.89 -4.47 12.25
CA VAL A 139 -6.44 -4.65 12.22
C VAL A 139 -6.15 -5.89 11.41
N LYS A 140 -5.34 -5.75 10.36
CA LYS A 140 -4.83 -6.88 9.58
C LYS A 140 -3.33 -6.98 9.66
N ARG A 141 -2.84 -8.21 9.54
CA ARG A 141 -1.42 -8.51 9.55
C ARG A 141 -1.10 -9.57 8.50
N ARG A 142 -0.39 -9.15 7.45
CA ARG A 142 0.08 -10.02 6.38
C ARG A 142 1.56 -10.35 6.56
N LEU A 143 1.88 -11.63 6.72
CA LEU A 143 3.23 -12.15 6.82
C LEU A 143 3.60 -12.89 5.54
N GLN A 144 4.79 -12.62 5.00
CA GLN A 144 5.30 -13.34 3.84
C GLN A 144 6.26 -14.46 4.28
N LEU A 145 5.98 -15.68 3.83
CA LEU A 145 6.73 -16.91 4.13
C LEU A 145 7.19 -17.53 2.81
N GLY A 146 8.29 -17.00 2.26
CA GLY A 146 8.78 -17.38 0.93
C GLY A 146 7.77 -17.02 -0.16
N LYS A 147 7.19 -18.05 -0.81
CA LYS A 147 6.15 -17.88 -1.84
C LYS A 147 4.73 -17.86 -1.28
N GLN A 148 4.56 -18.13 0.01
CA GLN A 148 3.26 -18.11 0.67
C GLN A 148 3.07 -16.81 1.44
N ALA A 149 1.83 -16.42 1.66
CA ALA A 149 1.48 -15.36 2.59
C ALA A 149 0.38 -15.85 3.52
N VAL A 150 0.46 -15.45 4.78
CA VAL A 150 -0.58 -15.67 5.79
C VAL A 150 -1.10 -14.32 6.22
N GLU A 151 -2.41 -14.18 6.31
CA GLU A 151 -3.07 -12.97 6.81
C GLU A 151 -3.89 -13.30 8.04
N PHE A 152 -3.72 -12.47 9.07
CA PHE A 152 -4.57 -12.45 10.26
C PHE A 152 -5.39 -11.17 10.23
N SER A 153 -6.66 -11.25 10.62
CA SER A 153 -7.55 -10.09 10.72
C SER A 153 -8.30 -10.15 12.05
N ILE A 154 -8.23 -9.07 12.81
CA ILE A 154 -9.06 -8.85 14.00
C ILE A 154 -10.00 -7.70 13.68
N THR A 155 -11.28 -8.00 13.72
CA THR A 155 -12.37 -7.05 13.49
C THR A 155 -13.23 -6.98 14.73
N ASP A 156 -13.49 -5.77 15.20
CA ASP A 156 -14.50 -5.56 16.23
C ASP A 156 -15.91 -5.71 15.62
N LEU A 157 -16.64 -6.72 16.08
CA LEU A 157 -18.01 -7.01 15.65
C LEU A 157 -19.07 -6.39 16.57
N ALA A 158 -18.66 -5.52 17.52
CA ALA A 158 -19.61 -4.78 18.34
C ALA A 158 -20.40 -3.76 17.49
N TYR A 159 -21.72 -3.94 17.44
CA TYR A 159 -22.65 -3.01 16.82
C TYR A 159 -23.44 -2.24 17.91
N THR A 160 -23.87 -1.03 17.57
CA THR A 160 -24.75 -0.16 18.36
C THR A 160 -24.26 0.08 19.80
N GLU A 161 -25.02 -0.36 20.81
CA GLU A 161 -24.80 -0.06 22.23
C GLU A 161 -23.73 -0.95 22.88
N LYS A 162 -23.17 -1.92 22.15
CA LYS A 162 -22.11 -2.77 22.67
C LYS A 162 -20.79 -2.01 22.72
N PRO A 163 -20.05 -2.05 23.84
CA PRO A 163 -18.75 -1.40 23.93
C PRO A 163 -17.79 -2.04 22.93
N LYS A 164 -17.13 -1.18 22.14
CA LYS A 164 -16.07 -1.61 21.24
C LYS A 164 -14.84 -1.98 22.06
N SER A 165 -14.21 -3.07 21.68
CA SER A 165 -12.96 -3.61 22.20
C SER A 165 -11.72 -2.88 21.67
N ILE A 166 -11.76 -2.36 20.44
CA ILE A 166 -10.67 -1.56 19.86
C ILE A 166 -11.17 -0.12 19.70
N VAL A 167 -10.70 0.78 20.56
CA VAL A 167 -11.26 2.15 20.66
C VAL A 167 -10.32 3.25 20.18
N SER A 168 -9.05 2.92 19.91
CA SER A 168 -8.07 3.88 19.42
C SER A 168 -7.11 3.26 18.42
N PHE A 169 -6.49 4.14 17.63
CA PHE A 169 -5.43 3.78 16.70
C PHE A 169 -4.21 3.21 17.43
N GLU A 170 -3.86 3.75 18.60
CA GLU A 170 -2.72 3.31 19.39
C GLU A 170 -2.93 1.88 19.89
N GLN A 171 -4.15 1.55 20.32
CA GLN A 171 -4.53 0.20 20.70
C GLN A 171 -4.49 -0.75 19.49
N ALA A 172 -5.07 -0.33 18.35
CA ALA A 172 -5.00 -1.08 17.10
C ALA A 172 -3.55 -1.35 16.64
N SER A 173 -2.66 -0.36 16.82
CA SER A 173 -1.23 -0.47 16.52
C SER A 173 -0.50 -1.46 17.44
N ALA A 174 -0.80 -1.44 18.74
CA ALA A 174 -0.27 -2.42 19.69
C ALA A 174 -0.75 -3.85 19.37
N ILE A 175 -2.00 -4.00 18.96
CA ILE A 175 -2.55 -5.27 18.47
C ILE A 175 -1.79 -5.72 17.22
N ALA A 176 -1.60 -4.85 16.22
CA ALA A 176 -0.89 -5.18 14.98
C ALA A 176 0.52 -5.73 15.22
N LEU A 177 1.22 -5.17 16.22
CA LEU A 177 2.57 -5.59 16.61
C LEU A 177 2.59 -7.01 17.21
N THR A 178 1.60 -7.36 18.02
CA THR A 178 1.55 -8.59 18.82
C THR A 178 0.68 -9.70 18.23
N MET A 179 -0.11 -9.38 17.19
CA MET A 179 -1.10 -10.29 16.59
C MET A 179 -0.51 -11.63 16.14
N PRO A 180 0.66 -11.70 15.46
CA PRO A 180 1.24 -12.99 15.11
C PRO A 180 1.53 -13.87 16.33
N ASP A 181 2.10 -13.30 17.40
CA ASP A 181 2.46 -14.05 18.60
C ASP A 181 1.21 -14.58 19.30
N TYR A 182 0.19 -13.72 19.44
CA TYR A 182 -1.10 -14.09 20.02
C TYR A 182 -1.79 -15.22 19.24
N VAL A 183 -1.86 -15.12 17.91
CA VAL A 183 -2.49 -16.18 17.09
C VAL A 183 -1.68 -17.47 17.17
N MET A 184 -0.35 -17.40 17.12
CA MET A 184 0.50 -18.59 17.25
C MET A 184 0.37 -19.24 18.63
N GLU A 185 0.18 -18.45 19.71
CA GLU A 185 -0.11 -18.96 21.04
C GLU A 185 -1.46 -19.68 21.10
N LEU A 186 -2.52 -19.09 20.54
CA LEU A 186 -3.84 -19.73 20.43
C LEU A 186 -3.78 -21.04 19.63
N MET A 187 -3.03 -21.05 18.53
CA MET A 187 -2.85 -22.24 17.68
C MET A 187 -2.03 -23.34 18.38
N ARG A 188 -1.23 -23.00 19.39
CA ARG A 188 -0.51 -23.95 20.26
C ARG A 188 -1.39 -24.55 21.37
N GLY A 189 -2.72 -24.46 21.28
CA GLY A 189 -3.69 -24.95 22.26
C GLY A 189 -3.33 -26.30 22.91
N PRO A 190 -3.79 -26.57 24.14
CA PRO A 190 -3.12 -27.43 25.10
C PRO A 190 -2.89 -28.82 24.52
N ALA A 191 -1.65 -29.10 24.12
CA ALA A 191 -1.20 -30.44 23.71
C ALA A 191 -1.15 -31.44 24.89
N GLY A 192 -1.97 -31.26 25.93
CA GLY A 192 -1.88 -31.96 27.20
C GLY A 192 -3.17 -31.99 28.02
N ALA A 193 -4.35 -31.93 27.39
CA ALA A 193 -5.55 -32.43 28.07
C ALA A 193 -5.45 -33.96 28.09
N THR A 194 -4.84 -34.48 29.16
CA THR A 194 -4.82 -35.89 29.55
C THR A 194 -6.15 -36.55 29.19
N GLN A 195 -6.11 -37.55 28.31
CA GLN A 195 -7.21 -38.51 28.20
C GLN A 195 -7.46 -39.05 29.61
N PRO A 196 -8.68 -38.99 30.16
CA PRO A 196 -8.97 -39.69 31.40
C PRO A 196 -8.72 -41.17 31.14
N ALA A 197 -7.88 -41.79 31.96
CA ALA A 197 -7.65 -43.22 31.92
C ALA A 197 -9.01 -43.92 31.97
N GLY A 198 -9.37 -44.58 30.87
CA GLY A 198 -10.57 -45.41 30.83
C GLY A 198 -10.46 -46.48 31.93
N PRO A 199 -11.58 -46.84 32.58
CA PRO A 199 -11.56 -47.78 33.68
C PRO A 199 -11.00 -49.12 33.17
N ALA A 200 -9.98 -49.62 33.86
CA ALA A 200 -9.45 -50.96 33.62
C ALA A 200 -10.59 -51.97 33.84
N ALA A 201 -10.85 -52.78 32.80
CA ALA A 201 -11.66 -53.98 32.88
C ALA A 201 -10.73 -55.21 32.79
#